data_AF-A0A967IEZ2-F1
#
_entry.id   AF-A0A967IEZ2-F1
#
_cell.length_a   1.000
_cell.length_b   1.000
_cell.length_c   1.000
_cell.angle_alpha   90.00
_cell.angle_beta   90.00
_cell.angle_gamma   90.00
#
_symmetry.space_group_name_H-M   'P 1'
#
loop_
_entity.id
_entity.type
_entity.pdbx_description
1 polymer ?
#
loop_
_entity_poly.entity_id
_entity_poly.type
_entity_poly.pdbx_seq_one_letter_code
_entity_poly.pdbx_strand_id
1 'polypeptide(L)'
;MTKSRDRILELFRLAAGRYLSGEDICRDLGITRTAVWKQVRQLRDLGYEIEATPSRGYRLQTKPDTLIPSEVAAGLATDVVGGNIVFLPETDSTNTQARQLAEEGAADGTVVIADQQRQG
;
A
#
# COMPACT_ATOMS: atom_id res chain seq x y z
N MET A 1 -4.03 -8.30 -11.07
CA MET A 1 -4.44 -7.17 -11.96
C MET A 1 -4.27 -5.82 -11.24
N THR A 2 -3.14 -5.63 -10.57
CA THR A 2 -2.96 -4.57 -9.53
C THR A 2 -1.83 -3.58 -9.86
N LYS A 3 -1.01 -3.89 -10.88
CA LYS A 3 0.26 -3.21 -11.18
C LYS A 3 0.14 -1.70 -11.34
N SER A 4 -0.90 -1.19 -12.00
CA SER A 4 -1.02 0.25 -12.28
C SER A 4 -1.39 1.09 -11.06
N ARG A 5 -2.18 0.54 -10.12
CA ARG A 5 -2.55 1.23 -8.89
C ARG A 5 -1.34 1.38 -7.96
N ASP A 6 -0.64 0.28 -7.74
CA ASP A 6 0.50 0.23 -6.83
C ASP A 6 1.64 1.13 -7.36
N ARG A 7 1.81 1.19 -8.69
CA ARG A 7 2.77 2.09 -9.34
C ARG A 7 2.40 3.58 -9.22
N ILE A 8 1.11 3.93 -9.29
CA ILE A 8 0.64 5.32 -9.04
C ILE A 8 0.94 5.73 -7.60
N LEU A 9 0.70 4.82 -6.65
CA LEU A 9 0.99 5.07 -5.25
C LEU A 9 2.50 5.26 -5.01
N GLU A 10 3.34 4.44 -5.64
CA GLU A 10 4.80 4.59 -5.61
C GLU A 10 5.24 5.96 -6.14
N LEU A 11 4.68 6.42 -7.28
CA LEU A 11 4.95 7.76 -7.80
C LEU A 11 4.57 8.85 -6.79
N PHE A 12 3.40 8.75 -6.15
CA PHE A 12 3.02 9.71 -5.11
C PHE A 12 3.96 9.71 -3.90
N ARG A 13 4.50 8.54 -3.51
CA ARG A 13 5.49 8.44 -2.43
C ARG A 13 6.81 9.10 -2.82
N LEU A 14 7.32 8.83 -4.02
CA LEU A 14 8.54 9.45 -4.54
C LEU A 14 8.38 10.98 -4.68
N ALA A 15 7.16 11.44 -4.95
CA ALA A 15 6.84 12.86 -4.98
C ALA A 15 6.91 13.53 -3.60
N ALA A 16 6.84 12.76 -2.50
CA ALA A 16 6.94 13.21 -1.11
C ALA A 16 6.03 14.41 -0.80
N GLY A 17 4.77 14.32 -1.19
CA GLY A 17 3.78 15.40 -0.97
C GLY A 17 3.86 16.55 -1.98
N ARG A 18 4.63 16.43 -3.07
CA ARG A 18 4.57 17.35 -4.21
C ARG A 18 3.44 16.96 -5.17
N TYR A 19 3.02 17.93 -5.98
CA TYR A 19 2.09 17.67 -7.08
C TYR A 19 2.79 16.93 -8.21
N LEU A 20 2.12 15.92 -8.73
CA LEU A 20 2.46 15.22 -9.96
C LEU A 20 1.45 15.60 -11.04
N SER A 21 1.92 16.05 -12.19
CA SER A 21 1.00 16.34 -13.29
C SER A 21 0.36 15.05 -13.79
N GLY A 22 -0.92 15.10 -14.17
CA GLY A 22 -1.59 13.93 -14.73
C GLY A 22 -0.93 13.44 -16.03
N GLU A 23 -0.25 14.34 -16.75
CA GLU A 23 0.48 14.05 -17.97
C GLU A 23 1.78 13.29 -17.71
N ASP A 24 2.52 13.67 -16.67
CA ASP A 24 3.72 12.93 -16.23
C ASP A 24 3.34 11.53 -15.76
N ILE A 25 2.26 11.40 -14.98
CA ILE A 25 1.76 10.08 -14.54
C ILE A 25 1.35 9.22 -15.75
N CYS A 26 0.68 9.81 -16.74
CA CYS A 26 0.31 9.09 -17.96
C CYS A 26 1.54 8.60 -18.73
N ARG A 27 2.56 9.47 -18.86
CA ARG A 27 3.81 9.16 -19.58
C ARG A 27 4.63 8.08 -18.88
N ASP A 28 4.80 8.18 -17.56
CA ASP A 28 5.59 7.23 -16.77
C ASP A 28 4.96 5.84 -16.72
N LEU A 29 3.63 5.77 -16.77
CA LEU A 29 2.89 4.51 -16.68
C LEU A 29 2.43 3.97 -18.04
N GLY A 30 2.53 4.75 -19.11
CA GLY A 30 2.01 4.39 -20.43
C GLY A 30 0.49 4.18 -20.44
N ILE A 31 -0.26 4.90 -19.60
CA ILE A 31 -1.73 4.77 -19.50
C ILE A 31 -2.44 6.08 -19.81
N THR A 32 -3.74 6.01 -20.09
CA THR A 32 -4.55 7.19 -20.40
C THR A 32 -4.91 8.01 -19.16
N ARG A 33 -5.23 9.29 -19.33
CA ARG A 33 -5.72 10.17 -18.24
C ARG A 33 -6.95 9.59 -17.55
N THR A 34 -7.85 8.94 -18.31
CA THR A 34 -9.02 8.25 -17.75
C THR A 34 -8.63 7.06 -16.89
N ALA A 35 -7.60 6.30 -17.28
CA ALA A 35 -7.07 5.21 -16.47
C ALA A 35 -6.45 5.74 -15.17
N VAL A 36 -5.65 6.82 -15.23
CA VAL A 36 -5.11 7.49 -14.03
C VAL A 36 -6.25 7.89 -13.09
N TRP A 37 -7.29 8.56 -13.59
CA TRP A 37 -8.45 8.95 -12.79
C TRP A 37 -9.12 7.75 -12.13
N LYS A 38 -9.30 6.63 -12.85
CA LYS A 38 -9.88 5.40 -12.30
C LYS A 38 -9.03 4.84 -11.16
N GLN A 39 -7.71 4.82 -11.30
CA GLN A 39 -6.81 4.33 -10.25
C GLN A 39 -6.78 5.27 -9.03
N VAL A 40 -6.73 6.59 -9.25
CA VAL A 40 -6.80 7.59 -8.17
C VAL A 40 -8.12 7.47 -7.40
N ARG A 41 -9.23 7.23 -8.09
CA ARG A 41 -10.52 6.96 -7.45
C ARG A 41 -10.47 5.71 -6.57
N GLN A 42 -9.91 4.61 -7.07
CA GLN A 42 -9.74 3.39 -6.28
C GLN A 42 -8.85 3.60 -5.05
N LEU A 43 -7.80 4.42 -5.16
CA LEU A 43 -6.97 4.78 -4.01
C LEU A 43 -7.78 5.60 -2.98
N ARG A 44 -8.63 6.53 -3.42
CA ARG A 44 -9.54 7.25 -2.52
C ARG A 44 -10.53 6.32 -1.84
N ASP A 45 -11.07 5.34 -2.56
CA ASP A 45 -11.98 4.33 -1.99
C ASP A 45 -11.29 3.45 -0.92
N LEU A 46 -9.94 3.37 -0.95
CA LEU A 46 -9.11 2.70 0.06
C LEU A 46 -8.69 3.62 1.22
N GLY A 47 -9.19 4.86 1.26
CA GLY A 47 -8.90 5.82 2.34
C GLY A 47 -7.67 6.71 2.11
N TYR A 48 -7.06 6.70 0.91
CA TYR A 48 -6.00 7.67 0.59
C TYR A 48 -6.58 9.04 0.26
N GLU A 49 -6.07 10.08 0.91
CA GLU A 49 -6.43 11.47 0.60
C GLU A 49 -5.55 12.00 -0.51
N ILE A 50 -6.06 11.92 -1.75
CA ILE A 50 -5.40 12.45 -2.94
C ILE A 50 -6.12 13.72 -3.37
N GLU A 51 -5.44 14.86 -3.28
CA GLU A 51 -5.89 16.14 -3.79
C GLU A 51 -5.70 16.20 -5.31
N ALA A 52 -6.68 16.75 -6.03
CA ALA A 52 -6.57 17.02 -7.45
C ALA A 52 -6.81 18.51 -7.70
N THR A 53 -5.80 19.20 -8.23
CA THR A 53 -5.88 20.63 -8.53
C THR A 53 -5.79 20.82 -10.05
N PRO A 54 -6.72 21.60 -10.66
CA PRO A 54 -6.60 21.99 -12.06
C PRO A 54 -5.22 22.59 -12.33
N SER A 55 -4.63 22.31 -13.50
CA SER A 55 -3.29 22.71 -13.96
C SER A 55 -2.06 22.25 -13.14
N ARG A 56 -2.21 21.78 -11.89
CA ARG A 56 -1.10 21.23 -11.07
C ARG A 56 -1.08 19.70 -11.03
N GLY A 57 -2.23 19.04 -11.21
CA GLY A 57 -2.33 17.58 -11.20
C GLY A 57 -2.75 17.03 -9.84
N TYR A 58 -2.12 15.94 -9.41
CA TYR A 58 -2.50 15.14 -8.24
C TYR A 58 -1.44 15.20 -7.15
N ARG A 59 -1.85 15.23 -5.89
CA ARG A 59 -0.96 15.19 -4.73
C ARG A 59 -1.55 14.26 -3.67
N LEU A 60 -0.73 13.37 -3.12
CA LEU A 60 -1.09 12.63 -1.91
C LEU A 60 -0.91 13.55 -0.70
N GLN A 61 -2.00 13.90 0.00
CA GLN A 61 -1.97 14.65 1.24
C GLN A 61 -1.72 13.73 2.44
N THR A 62 -2.48 12.64 2.50
CA THR A 62 -2.60 11.85 3.72
C THR A 62 -2.83 10.39 3.34
N LYS A 63 -2.12 9.50 4.02
CA LYS A 63 -2.32 8.05 3.90
C LYS A 63 -3.34 7.61 4.96
N PRO A 64 -4.15 6.58 4.70
CA PRO A 64 -5.03 6.03 5.72
C PRO A 64 -4.21 5.52 6.91
N ASP A 65 -4.78 5.63 8.12
CA ASP A 65 -4.23 5.04 9.35
C ASP A 65 -4.57 3.54 9.42
N THR A 66 -4.41 2.85 8.30
CA THR A 66 -4.78 1.46 8.08
C THR A 66 -3.55 0.75 7.55
N LEU A 67 -3.18 -0.38 8.15
CA LEU A 67 -2.00 -1.13 7.75
C LEU A 67 -2.24 -1.76 6.39
N ILE A 68 -1.81 -1.09 5.33
CA ILE A 68 -1.90 -1.67 3.99
C ILE A 68 -0.65 -2.56 3.78
N PRO A 69 -0.80 -3.88 3.58
CA PRO A 69 0.32 -4.84 3.53
C PRO A 69 1.42 -4.46 2.54
N SER A 70 1.04 -3.89 1.40
CA SER A 70 1.99 -3.43 0.38
C SER A 70 2.79 -2.18 0.81
N GLU A 71 2.33 -1.40 1.80
CA GLU A 71 3.11 -0.32 2.40
C GLU A 71 4.11 -0.82 3.42
N VAL A 72 3.73 -1.82 4.24
CA VAL A 72 4.64 -2.42 5.21
C VAL A 72 5.81 -3.08 4.48
N ALA A 73 5.52 -3.85 3.43
CA ALA A 73 6.56 -4.50 2.62
C ALA A 73 7.51 -3.49 1.94
N ALA A 74 7.01 -2.33 1.50
CA ALA A 74 7.81 -1.34 0.81
C ALA A 74 8.70 -0.48 1.73
N GLY A 75 8.42 -0.43 3.03
CA GLY A 75 9.20 0.31 4.03
C GLY A 75 10.25 -0.51 4.77
N LEU A 76 10.23 -1.84 4.63
CA LEU A 76 11.13 -2.76 5.31
C LEU A 76 12.39 -3.00 4.44
N ALA A 77 13.48 -2.31 4.78
CA ALA A 77 14.82 -2.62 4.27
C ALA A 77 15.50 -3.60 5.24
N THR A 78 15.02 -4.84 5.30
CA THR A 78 15.51 -5.86 6.24
C THR A 78 15.82 -7.16 5.51
N ASP A 79 17.03 -7.68 5.71
CA ASP A 79 17.54 -8.85 4.98
C ASP A 79 17.01 -10.21 5.49
N VAL A 80 16.35 -10.24 6.66
CA VAL A 80 15.92 -11.49 7.34
C VAL A 80 14.47 -11.42 7.83
N VAL A 81 14.07 -10.36 8.54
CA VAL A 81 12.71 -10.21 9.08
C VAL A 81 11.83 -9.42 8.11
N GLY A 82 10.61 -9.87 7.84
CA GLY A 82 9.66 -9.16 6.96
C GLY A 82 9.78 -9.51 5.47
N GLY A 83 10.55 -10.54 5.10
CA GLY A 83 10.62 -11.06 3.74
C GLY A 83 9.31 -11.71 3.26
N ASN A 84 8.45 -12.13 4.20
CA ASN A 84 7.09 -12.60 3.96
C ASN A 84 6.15 -11.95 4.98
N ILE A 85 5.19 -11.14 4.51
CA ILE A 85 4.28 -10.39 5.38
C ILE A 85 2.87 -10.91 5.18
N VAL A 86 2.30 -11.46 6.24
CA VAL A 86 0.91 -11.91 6.28
C VAL A 86 0.09 -10.86 7.00
N PHE A 87 -0.77 -10.18 6.25
CA PHE A 87 -1.66 -9.17 6.80
C PHE A 87 -3.07 -9.72 6.99
N LEU A 88 -3.63 -9.48 8.17
CA LEU A 88 -4.96 -9.91 8.58
C LEU A 88 -5.77 -8.68 9.04
N PRO A 89 -6.85 -8.28 8.35
CA PRO A 89 -7.64 -7.12 8.78
C PRO A 89 -8.24 -7.29 10.18
N GLU A 90 -8.57 -8.52 10.57
CA GLU A 90 -9.00 -8.86 11.93
C GLU A 90 -8.46 -10.25 12.31
N THR A 91 -7.99 -10.41 13.54
CA THR A 91 -7.55 -11.72 14.06
C THR A 91 -7.84 -11.84 15.56
N ASP A 92 -7.92 -13.06 16.06
CA ASP A 92 -7.98 -13.27 17.51
C ASP A 92 -6.65 -12.87 18.15
N SER A 93 -5.52 -13.37 17.64
CA SER A 93 -4.18 -12.94 18.05
C SER A 93 -3.16 -13.10 16.92
N THR A 94 -2.36 -12.07 16.68
CA THR A 94 -1.25 -12.11 15.71
C THR A 94 -0.22 -13.18 16.07
N ASN A 95 -0.01 -13.42 17.37
CA ASN A 95 0.97 -14.38 17.87
C ASN A 95 0.49 -15.83 17.64
N THR A 96 -0.81 -16.09 17.83
CA THR A 96 -1.40 -17.40 17.50
C THR A 96 -1.28 -17.70 16.02
N GLN A 97 -1.56 -16.72 15.16
CA GLN A 97 -1.43 -16.89 13.71
C GLN A 97 0.02 -17.07 13.26
N ALA A 98 0.96 -16.33 13.86
CA ALA A 98 2.38 -16.51 13.56
C ALA A 98 2.85 -17.94 13.91
N ARG A 99 2.42 -18.47 15.06
CA ARG A 99 2.75 -19.84 15.49
C ARG A 99 2.15 -20.89 14.55
N GLN A 100 0.89 -20.73 14.16
CA GLN A 100 0.24 -21.65 13.22
C GLN A 100 0.96 -21.66 11.86
N LEU A 101 1.29 -20.48 11.32
CA LEU A 101 2.02 -20.38 10.06
C LEU A 101 3.42 -21.01 10.15
N ALA A 102 4.10 -20.87 11.30
CA ALA A 102 5.37 -21.55 11.53
C ALA A 102 5.22 -23.08 11.53
N GLU A 103 4.16 -23.61 12.16
CA GLU A 103 3.83 -25.06 12.15
C GLU A 103 3.49 -25.55 10.74
N GLU A 104 2.88 -24.70 9.90
CA GLU A 104 2.56 -24.97 8.49
C GLU A 104 3.79 -24.83 7.55
N GLY A 105 4.95 -24.47 8.08
CA GLY A 105 6.21 -24.37 7.33
C GLY A 105 6.44 -23.02 6.65
N ALA A 106 5.87 -21.94 7.17
CA ALA A 106 6.16 -20.58 6.70
C ALA A 106 7.67 -20.27 6.78
N ALA A 107 8.15 -19.49 5.83
CA ALA A 107 9.55 -19.12 5.74
C ALA A 107 10.01 -18.37 7.00
N ASP A 108 11.26 -18.59 7.39
CA ASP A 108 11.87 -17.86 8.49
C ASP A 108 11.84 -16.34 8.22
N GLY A 109 11.56 -15.57 9.26
CA GLY A 109 11.32 -14.13 9.14
C GLY A 109 9.93 -13.72 8.62
N THR A 110 8.96 -14.64 8.57
CA THR A 110 7.54 -14.29 8.30
C THR A 110 6.99 -13.40 9.42
N VAL A 111 6.38 -12.27 9.04
CA VAL A 111 5.78 -11.30 9.97
C VAL A 111 4.26 -11.30 9.79
N VAL A 112 3.52 -11.45 10.89
CA VAL A 112 2.06 -11.33 10.92
C VAL A 112 1.67 -9.95 11.44
N ILE A 113 0.83 -9.25 10.68
CA ILE A 113 0.35 -7.92 11.02
C ILE A 113 -1.17 -7.94 11.02
N ALA A 114 -1.81 -7.32 12.01
CA ALA A 114 -3.24 -7.16 12.03
C ALA A 114 -3.67 -5.74 12.38
N ASP A 115 -4.75 -5.27 11.74
CA ASP A 115 -5.38 -3.98 12.09
C ASP A 115 -6.15 -4.08 13.41
N GLN A 116 -6.71 -5.24 13.75
CA GLN A 116 -7.46 -5.44 15.00
C GLN A 116 -7.23 -6.84 15.60
N GLN A 117 -6.95 -6.90 16.90
CA GLN A 117 -6.89 -8.13 17.69
C GLN A 117 -8.08 -8.24 18.66
N ARG A 118 -8.73 -9.41 18.72
CA ARG A 118 -9.83 -9.67 19.68
C ARG A 118 -9.36 -10.19 21.03
N GLN A 119 -8.20 -10.84 21.10
CA GLN A 119 -7.57 -11.35 22.32
C GLN A 119 -6.06 -11.05 22.26
N GLY A 120 -5.66 -9.96 22.93
CA GLY A 120 -4.26 -9.52 23.01
C GLY A 120 -3.42 -10.38 23.94
#